data_AF-A0A537V5P4-F1
#
_entry.id   AF-A0A537V5P4-F1
#
_cell.length_a   1.000
_cell.length_b   1.000
_cell.length_c   1.000
_cell.angle_alpha   90.00
_cell.angle_beta   90.00
_cell.angle_gamma   90.00
#
_symmetry.space_group_name_H-M   'P 1'
#
loop_
_entity.id
_entity.type
_entity.pdbx_description
1 polymer ?
#
loop_
_entity_poly.entity_id
_entity_poly.type
_entity_poly.pdbx_seq_one_letter_code
_entity_poly.pdbx_strand_id
1 'polypeptide(L)' 'QEYQPYWAARAELLARTGDVAGAVEAYQLAIGLEADPAVRRFLQQRRDALGSGG' A
#
# COMPACT_ATOMS: atom_id res chain seq x y z
N GLN A 1 -11.22 12.75 11.21
CA GLN A 1 -11.34 11.56 12.09
C GLN A 1 -12.26 10.58 11.36
N GLU A 2 -11.99 9.27 11.45
CA GLU A 2 -12.44 8.18 10.54
C GLU A 2 -11.57 8.01 9.29
N TYR A 3 -10.30 7.68 9.56
CA TYR A 3 -9.36 7.18 8.56
C TYR A 3 -9.83 5.79 8.10
N GLN A 4 -10.37 5.74 6.89
CA GLN A 4 -10.95 4.55 6.29
C GLN A 4 -9.90 3.42 6.23
N PRO A 5 -10.15 2.23 6.82
CA PRO A 5 -9.23 1.10 6.81
C PRO A 5 -9.24 0.36 5.46
N TYR A 6 -9.58 1.06 4.38
CA TYR A 6 -9.74 0.46 3.06
C TYR A 6 -8.40 0.04 2.47
N TRP A 7 -7.37 0.88 2.55
CA TRP A 7 -6.04 0.53 2.05
C TRP A 7 -5.32 -0.48 2.93
N ALA A 8 -5.51 -0.43 4.25
CA ALA A 8 -4.95 -1.41 5.16
C ALA A 8 -5.54 -2.82 4.89
N ALA A 9 -6.87 -2.92 4.77
CA ALA A 9 -7.53 -4.18 4.43
C ALA A 9 -7.16 -4.66 3.03
N ARG A 10 -7.09 -3.75 2.04
CA ARG A 10 -6.72 -4.09 0.66
C ARG A 10 -5.26 -4.54 0.55
N ALA A 11 -4.35 -3.88 1.23
CA ALA A 11 -2.95 -4.27 1.29
C ALA A 11 -2.73 -5.61 2.02
N GLU A 12 -3.49 -5.87 3.08
CA GLU A 12 -3.45 -7.16 3.78
C GLU A 12 -3.99 -8.31 2.93
N LEU A 13 -5.05 -8.06 2.15
CA LEU A 13 -5.56 -8.97 1.12
C LEU A 13 -4.51 -9.28 0.05
N LEU A 14 -3.83 -8.26 -0.47
CA LEU A 14 -2.81 -8.41 -1.51
C LEU A 14 -1.52 -9.07 -0.99
N ALA A 15 -1.14 -8.81 0.26
CA ALA A 15 0.00 -9.48 0.89
C ALA A 15 -0.27 -10.98 1.12
N ARG A 16 -1.52 -11.36 1.44
CA ARG A 16 -1.92 -12.77 1.58
C ARG A 16 -1.85 -13.58 0.29
N THR A 17 -1.88 -12.92 -0.88
CA THR A 17 -1.74 -13.57 -2.18
C THR A 17 -0.30 -13.89 -2.59
N GLY A 18 0.72 -13.49 -1.80
CA GLY A 18 2.12 -13.85 -2.04
C GLY A 18 2.78 -13.18 -3.27
N ASP A 19 2.04 -12.31 -3.96
CA ASP A 19 2.50 -11.58 -5.14
C ASP A 19 3.12 -10.24 -4.73
N VAL A 20 4.44 -10.22 -4.55
CA VAL A 20 5.19 -9.02 -4.19
C VAL A 20 5.09 -7.95 -5.29
N ALA A 21 5.08 -8.36 -6.56
CA ALA A 21 4.96 -7.43 -7.69
C ALA A 21 3.56 -6.79 -7.74
N GLY A 22 2.51 -7.60 -7.57
CA GLY A 22 1.13 -7.14 -7.48
C GLY A 22 0.87 -6.28 -6.25
N ALA A 23 1.52 -6.57 -5.12
CA ALA A 23 1.47 -5.71 -3.95
C ALA A 23 2.10 -4.34 -4.24
N VAL A 24 3.28 -4.30 -4.87
CA VAL A 24 3.97 -3.06 -5.23
C VAL A 24 3.14 -2.21 -6.19
N GLU A 25 2.54 -2.80 -7.24
CA GLU A 25 1.66 -2.07 -8.17
C GLU A 25 0.41 -1.54 -7.47
N ALA A 26 -0.21 -2.33 -6.60
CA ALA A 26 -1.38 -1.89 -5.85
C ALA A 26 -1.06 -0.74 -4.89
N TYR A 27 0.11 -0.75 -4.24
CA TYR A 27 0.59 0.39 -3.46
C TYR A 27 0.82 1.62 -4.34
N GLN A 28 1.35 1.48 -5.55
CA GLN A 28 1.53 2.61 -6.47
C GLN A 28 0.19 3.23 -6.89
N LEU A 29 -0.79 2.41 -7.23
CA LEU A 29 -2.15 2.86 -7.56
C LEU A 29 -2.82 3.53 -6.35
N ALA A 30 -2.63 2.99 -5.15
CA ALA A 30 -3.13 3.58 -3.92
C ALA A 30 -2.53 4.97 -3.67
N ILE A 31 -1.22 5.11 -3.77
CA ILE A 31 -0.50 6.38 -3.62
C ILE A 31 -1.00 7.43 -4.63
N GLY A 32 -1.29 7.03 -5.86
CA GLY A 32 -1.78 7.93 -6.91
C GLY A 32 -3.23 8.40 -6.72
N LEU A 33 -4.08 7.55 -6.13
CA LEU A 33 -5.48 7.87 -5.82
C LEU A 33 -5.64 8.59 -4.50
N GLU A 34 -4.62 8.57 -3.65
CA GLU A 34 -4.74 9.06 -2.28
C GLU A 34 -4.52 10.57 -2.17
N ALA A 35 -5.56 11.26 -1.72
CA ALA A 35 -5.57 12.72 -1.59
C ALA A 35 -4.86 13.21 -0.32
N ASP A 36 -4.72 12.35 0.68
CA ASP A 36 -4.12 12.70 1.95
C ASP A 36 -2.60 12.47 1.94
N PRO A 37 -1.79 13.51 2.22
CA PRO A 37 -0.34 13.40 2.16
C PRO A 37 0.24 12.49 3.25
N ALA A 38 -0.44 12.30 4.39
CA ALA A 38 0.02 11.41 5.45
C ALA A 38 -0.21 9.93 5.07
N VAL A 39 -1.37 9.59 4.50
CA VAL A 39 -1.60 8.22 3.99
C VAL A 39 -0.60 7.91 2.87
N ARG A 40 -0.41 8.85 1.94
CA ARG A 40 0.49 8.66 0.80
C ARG A 40 1.91 8.32 1.26
N ARG A 41 2.39 8.99 2.31
CA ARG A 41 3.72 8.75 2.90
C ARG A 41 3.82 7.38 3.56
N PHE A 42 2.78 6.96 4.27
CA PHE A 42 2.70 5.63 4.88
C PHE A 42 2.70 4.50 3.83
N LEU A 43 1.90 4.66 2.76
CA LEU A 43 1.85 3.71 1.64
C LEU A 43 3.19 3.62 0.90
N GLN A 44 3.88 4.76 0.71
CA GLN A 44 5.21 4.80 0.12
C GLN A 44 6.23 4.01 0.95
N GLN A 45 6.24 4.18 2.27
CA GLN A 45 7.13 3.43 3.17
C GLN A 45 6.87 1.92 3.13
N ARG A 46 5.59 1.49 3.14
CA ARG A 46 5.26 0.05 3.05
C ARG A 46 5.68 -0.56 1.71
N ARG A 47 5.52 0.16 0.60
CA ARG A 47 5.99 -0.27 -0.71
C ARG A 47 7.51 -0.45 -0.75
N ASP A 48 8.26 0.50 -0.18
CA ASP A 48 9.72 0.47 -0.14
C ASP A 48 10.25 -0.71 0.67
N ALA A 49 9.59 -1.01 1.80
CA ALA A 49 9.89 -2.17 2.64
C ALA A 49 9.62 -3.52 1.93
N LEU A 50 8.66 -3.56 1.00
CA LEU A 50 8.37 -4.75 0.18
C LEU A 50 9.35 -4.92 -0.98
N GLY A 51 9.80 -3.83 -1.59
CA GLY A 51 10.76 -3.86 -2.70
C GLY A 51 12.22 -4.10 -2.29
N SER A 52 12.58 -3.78 -1.03
CA SER A 52 13.94 -3.97 -0.51
C SER A 52 14.21 -5.40 0.03
N GLY A 53 13.20 -6.27 0.00
CA GLY A 53 13.25 -7.63 0.58
C GLY A 53 13.45 -8.77 -0.42
N GLY A 54 13.87 -8.50 -1.66
CA GLY A 54 14.08 -9.51 -2.72
C GLY A 54 15.41 -9.34 -3.44
#